data_AF-A0A6L8GHJ0-F1
#
_entry.id   AF-A0A6L8GHJ0-F1
#
_cell.length_a   1.000
_cell.length_b   1.000
_cell.length_c   1.000
_cell.angle_alpha   90.00
_cell.angle_beta   90.00
_cell.angle_gamma   90.00
#
_symmetry.space_group_name_H-M   'P 1'
#
loop_
_entity.id
_entity.type
_entity.pdbx_description
1 polymer ?
#
loop_
_entity_poly.entity_id
_entity_poly.type
_entity_poly.pdbx_seq_one_letter_code
_entity_poly.pdbx_strand_id
1 'polypeptide(L)'
;MSGGYPLLPGTPDPPEVLELMHRVTIIPSHEMTLFGPRITIFTKDGRSYTKQATGREFIWDFDEQARRMREVVPGLPIPPARFEELVATCRDLDRERLAQRLAELTIA
;
A
#
# COMPACT_ATOMS: atom_id res chain seq x y z
N MET A 1 16.77 -21.63 7.04
CA MET A 1 15.55 -21.08 6.39
C MET A 1 15.45 -19.62 6.76
N SER A 2 15.94 -18.75 5.88
CA SER A 2 16.00 -17.29 6.06
C SER A 2 15.23 -16.68 4.90
N GLY A 3 13.94 -16.42 5.13
CA GLY A 3 13.01 -15.89 4.12
C GLY A 3 12.11 -14.81 4.68
N GLY A 4 12.62 -14.00 5.61
CA GLY A 4 12.01 -12.72 5.94
C GLY A 4 12.54 -11.67 4.98
N TYR A 5 11.66 -10.97 4.27
CA TYR A 5 12.01 -9.76 3.51
C TYR A 5 12.93 -8.87 4.36
N PRO A 6 14.04 -8.35 3.83
CA PRO A 6 14.80 -7.37 4.58
C PRO A 6 13.91 -6.15 4.76
N LEU A 7 13.39 -5.94 5.98
CA LEU A 7 13.19 -4.58 6.45
C LEU A 7 14.54 -3.91 6.21
N LEU A 8 14.59 -2.97 5.26
CA LEU A 8 15.78 -2.14 5.06
C LEU A 8 16.25 -1.69 6.45
N PRO A 9 17.55 -1.79 6.79
CA PRO A 9 18.04 -1.38 8.11
C PRO A 9 17.51 0.03 8.39
N GLY A 10 16.56 0.10 9.31
CA GLY A 10 15.66 1.25 9.42
C GLY A 10 16.45 2.44 9.94
N THR A 11 16.46 3.53 9.17
CA THR A 11 16.78 4.84 9.75
C THR A 11 15.84 5.04 10.95
N PRO A 12 16.34 5.45 12.13
CA PRO A 12 15.48 5.77 13.25
C PRO A 12 14.43 6.80 12.84
N ASP A 13 13.20 6.66 13.34
CA ASP A 13 12.15 7.64 13.07
C ASP A 13 12.61 9.03 13.56
N PRO A 14 12.35 10.11 12.78
CA PRO A 14 12.70 11.46 13.21
C PRO A 14 12.03 11.81 14.55
N PRO A 15 12.73 12.50 15.48
CA PRO A 15 12.16 12.89 16.76
C PRO A 15 10.84 13.67 16.64
N GLU A 16 10.67 14.46 15.59
CA GLU A 16 9.46 15.24 15.32
C GLU A 16 8.24 14.35 15.03
N VAL A 17 8.45 13.18 14.41
CA VAL A 17 7.38 12.19 14.16
C VAL A 17 6.94 11.58 15.48
N LEU A 18 7.89 11.18 16.33
CA LEU A 18 7.62 10.61 17.65
C LEU A 18 6.88 11.61 18.55
N GLU A 19 7.32 12.88 18.52
CA GLU A 19 6.66 13.96 19.25
C GLU A 19 5.21 14.17 18.78
N LEU A 20 4.96 14.13 17.46
CA LEU A 20 3.62 14.21 16.92
C LEU A 20 2.74 13.03 17.35
N MET A 21 3.29 11.81 17.41
CA MET A 21 2.54 10.61 17.84
C MET A 21 1.98 10.77 19.26
N HIS A 22 2.69 11.45 20.17
CA HIS A 22 2.21 11.73 21.52
C HIS A 22 0.99 12.68 21.57
N ARG A 23 0.65 13.33 20.46
CA ARG A 23 -0.50 14.26 20.34
C ARG A 23 -1.69 13.65 19.62
N VAL A 24 -1.59 12.40 19.17
CA VAL A 24 -2.66 11.71 18.45
C VAL A 24 -3.64 11.07 19.45
N THR A 25 -4.93 11.38 19.29
CA THR A 25 -6.01 10.69 20.00
C THR A 25 -6.80 9.84 19.03
N ILE A 26 -6.98 8.56 19.34
CA ILE A 26 -7.78 7.63 18.53
C ILE A 26 -9.18 7.56 19.13
N ILE A 27 -10.19 7.88 18.32
CA ILE A 27 -11.60 7.79 18.71
C ILE A 27 -12.20 6.58 17.96
N PRO A 28 -12.60 5.51 18.65
CA PRO A 28 -13.22 4.36 17.99
C PRO A 28 -14.62 4.73 17.47
N SER A 29 -15.01 4.13 16.34
CA SER A 29 -16.33 4.31 15.74
C SER A 29 -16.81 3.01 15.08
N HIS A 30 -18.10 2.72 15.22
CA HIS A 30 -18.79 1.60 14.57
C HIS A 30 -19.62 2.06 13.37
N GLU A 31 -19.71 3.38 13.13
CA GLU A 31 -20.53 3.98 12.08
C GLU A 31 -19.72 4.34 10.82
N MET A 32 -18.39 4.42 10.95
CA MET A 32 -17.50 4.79 9.86
C MET A 32 -17.11 3.59 9.01
N THR A 33 -16.84 3.80 7.73
CA THR A 33 -16.35 2.74 6.84
C THR A 33 -14.98 2.25 7.31
N LEU A 34 -14.72 0.95 7.15
CA LEU A 34 -13.55 0.25 7.73
C LEU A 34 -12.18 0.86 7.37
N PHE A 35 -12.09 1.58 6.24
CA PHE A 35 -10.86 2.27 5.79
C PHE A 35 -11.07 3.76 5.51
N GLY A 36 -12.18 4.33 5.99
CA GLY A 36 -12.51 5.75 5.83
C GLY A 36 -12.34 6.53 7.13
N PRO A 37 -11.12 6.77 7.62
CA PRO A 37 -10.93 7.56 8.82
C PRO A 37 -11.35 9.02 8.59
N ARG A 38 -11.75 9.66 9.68
CA ARG A 38 -11.90 11.11 9.80
C ARG A 38 -10.69 11.60 10.58
N ILE A 39 -9.92 12.47 9.96
CA ILE A 39 -8.75 13.06 10.59
C ILE A 39 -9.06 14.52 10.81
N THR A 40 -8.96 14.98 12.05
CA THR A 40 -9.03 16.38 12.42
C THR A 40 -7.70 16.80 13.02
N ILE A 41 -7.10 17.85 12.49
CA ILE A 41 -5.87 18.46 13.00
C ILE A 41 -6.23 19.81 13.61
N PHE A 42 -5.89 20.00 14.87
CA PHE A 42 -5.99 21.30 15.56
C PHE A 42 -4.63 21.98 15.57
N THR A 43 -4.56 23.22 15.10
CA THR A 43 -3.33 24.01 15.06
C THR A 43 -3.23 24.93 16.27
N LYS A 44 -2.00 25.36 16.60
CA LYS A 44 -1.72 26.18 17.80
C LYS A 44 -2.41 27.56 17.77
N ASP A 45 -2.78 28.06 16.60
CA ASP A 45 -3.52 29.30 16.41
C ASP A 45 -5.04 29.12 16.53
N GLY A 46 -5.50 27.94 16.96
CA GLY A 46 -6.92 27.63 17.20
C GLY A 46 -7.71 27.20 15.96
N ARG A 47 -7.09 27.11 14.77
CA ARG A 47 -7.76 26.56 13.58
C ARG A 47 -7.87 25.04 13.66
N SER A 48 -8.82 24.49 12.91
CA SER A 48 -8.95 23.05 12.71
C SER A 48 -9.16 22.71 11.24
N TYR A 49 -8.62 21.56 10.84
CA TYR A 49 -8.75 21.02 9.48
C TYR A 49 -9.24 19.59 9.59
N THR A 50 -10.37 19.30 8.96
CA THR A 50 -10.96 17.96 8.96
C THR A 50 -11.01 17.42 7.54
N LYS A 51 -10.58 16.16 7.38
CA LYS A 51 -10.80 15.39 6.15
C LYS A 51 -11.42 14.04 6.50
N GLN A 52 -12.44 13.67 5.76
CA GLN A 52 -13.09 12.36 5.83
C GLN A 52 -12.67 11.56 4.60
N ALA A 53 -12.04 10.41 4.82
CA ALA A 53 -11.78 9.44 3.77
C ALA A 53 -13.02 8.56 3.53
N THR A 54 -13.08 7.97 2.35
CA THR A 54 -14.18 7.13 1.86
C THR A 54 -13.94 5.65 2.12
N GLY A 55 -12.68 5.25 2.32
CA GLY A 55 -12.26 3.85 2.35
C GLY A 55 -12.10 3.24 0.96
N ARG A 56 -12.11 4.07 -0.08
CA ARG A 56 -11.97 3.66 -1.48
C ARG A 56 -10.73 4.27 -2.14
N GLU A 57 -9.94 5.03 -1.40
CA GLU A 57 -8.75 5.75 -1.91
C GLU A 57 -7.70 4.80 -2.52
N PHE A 58 -7.68 3.55 -2.08
CA PHE A 58 -6.77 2.50 -2.54
C PHE A 58 -7.48 1.38 -3.34
N ILE A 59 -8.73 1.62 -3.78
CA ILE A 59 -9.44 0.73 -4.69
C ILE A 59 -9.25 1.28 -6.09
N TRP A 60 -8.36 0.65 -6.85
CA TRP A 60 -8.00 1.07 -8.20
C TRP A 60 -8.49 0.08 -9.25
N ASP A 61 -8.59 0.55 -10.48
CA ASP A 61 -8.69 -0.37 -11.62
C ASP A 61 -7.34 -1.07 -11.86
N PHE A 62 -7.37 -2.03 -12.78
CA PHE A 62 -6.19 -2.83 -13.11
C PHE A 62 -5.03 -1.96 -13.61
N ASP A 63 -5.31 -0.95 -14.43
CA ASP A 63 -4.29 -0.15 -15.08
C ASP A 63 -3.55 0.73 -14.06
N GLU A 64 -4.27 1.36 -13.14
CA GLU A 64 -3.69 2.16 -12.07
C GLU A 64 -2.95 1.29 -11.03
N GLN A 65 -3.49 0.11 -10.69
CA GLN A 65 -2.78 -0.85 -9.84
C GLN A 65 -1.44 -1.26 -10.48
N ALA A 66 -1.45 -1.65 -11.76
CA ALA A 66 -0.23 -2.05 -12.47
C ALA A 66 0.77 -0.89 -12.56
N ARG A 67 0.31 0.34 -12.83
CA ARG A 67 1.16 1.54 -12.85
C ARG A 67 1.84 1.79 -11.51
N ARG A 68 1.08 1.77 -10.41
CA ARG A 68 1.62 1.99 -9.06
C ARG A 68 2.58 0.90 -8.60
N MET A 69 2.29 -0.37 -8.95
CA MET A 69 3.16 -1.47 -8.59
C MET A 69 4.56 -1.35 -9.22
N ARG A 70 4.69 -0.80 -10.44
CA ARG A 70 6.01 -0.56 -11.07
C ARG A 70 6.92 0.33 -10.23
N GLU A 71 6.37 1.25 -9.45
CA GLU A 71 7.14 2.15 -8.59
C GLU A 71 7.83 1.40 -7.44
N VAL A 72 7.28 0.26 -7.00
CA VAL A 72 7.85 -0.55 -5.91
C VAL A 72 8.70 -1.73 -6.40
N VAL A 73 8.61 -2.09 -7.69
CA VAL A 73 9.40 -3.18 -8.32
C VAL A 73 10.91 -3.10 -8.01
N PRO A 74 11.58 -1.92 -7.98
CA PRO A 74 13.00 -1.86 -7.65
C PRO A 74 13.37 -2.43 -6.27
N GLY A 75 12.40 -2.49 -5.34
CA GLY A 75 12.58 -3.07 -4.00
C GLY A 75 12.21 -4.55 -3.89
N LEU A 76 11.76 -5.17 -4.97
CA LEU A 76 11.28 -6.55 -4.98
C LEU A 76 12.29 -7.49 -5.66
N PRO A 77 12.38 -8.77 -5.23
CA PRO A 77 13.25 -9.77 -5.85
C PRO A 77 12.65 -10.32 -7.16
N ILE A 78 12.27 -9.44 -8.09
CA ILE A 78 11.71 -9.78 -9.40
C ILE A 78 12.34 -8.90 -10.49
N PRO A 79 12.88 -9.48 -11.58
CA PRO A 79 13.36 -8.69 -12.70
C PRO A 79 12.23 -7.85 -13.32
N PRO A 80 12.47 -6.59 -13.75
CA PRO A 80 11.43 -5.74 -14.33
C PRO A 80 10.69 -6.39 -15.51
N ALA A 81 11.40 -7.09 -16.39
CA ALA A 81 10.78 -7.81 -17.51
C ALA A 81 9.82 -8.93 -17.06
N ARG A 82 10.20 -9.67 -16.01
CA ARG A 82 9.34 -10.71 -15.41
C ARG A 82 8.11 -10.10 -14.74
N PHE A 83 8.23 -8.91 -14.17
CA PHE A 83 7.10 -8.17 -13.63
C PHE A 83 6.12 -7.74 -14.74
N GLU A 84 6.60 -7.24 -15.88
CA GLU A 84 5.71 -6.89 -17.00
C GLU A 84 4.97 -8.11 -17.55
N GLU A 85 5.64 -9.27 -17.61
CA GLU A 85 5.01 -10.52 -18.02
C GLU A 85 3.96 -11.01 -17.00
N LEU A 86 4.22 -10.81 -15.71
CA LEU A 86 3.25 -11.07 -14.65
C LEU A 86 2.00 -10.19 -14.81
N VAL A 87 2.18 -8.89 -15.08
CA VAL A 87 1.07 -7.97 -15.34
C VAL A 87 0.27 -8.40 -16.57
N ALA A 88 0.93 -8.77 -17.67
CA ALA A 88 0.25 -9.25 -18.87
C ALA A 88 -0.56 -10.53 -18.60
N THR A 89 0.04 -11.51 -17.91
CA THR A 89 -0.62 -12.76 -17.53
C THR A 89 -1.84 -12.51 -16.64
N CYS A 90 -1.73 -11.60 -15.66
CA CYS A 90 -2.85 -11.25 -14.79
C CYS A 90 -4.01 -10.56 -15.53
N ARG A 91 -3.73 -9.79 -16.59
CA ARG A 91 -4.78 -9.11 -17.39
C ARG A 91 -5.65 -10.11 -18.14
N ASP A 92 -5.04 -11.15 -18.69
CA ASP A 92 -5.71 -12.19 -19.48
C ASP A 92 -5.99 -13.46 -18.68
N LEU A 93 -5.93 -13.39 -17.34
CA LEU A 93 -6.00 -14.57 -16.47
C LEU A 93 -7.27 -15.39 -16.66
N ASP A 94 -8.41 -14.75 -16.94
CA ASP A 94 -9.69 -15.42 -17.20
C ASP A 94 -9.65 -16.30 -18.48
N ARG A 95 -8.66 -16.10 -19.34
CA ARG A 95 -8.43 -16.89 -20.56
C ARG A 95 -7.42 -18.02 -20.35
N GLU A 96 -6.72 -18.03 -19.22
CA GLU A 96 -5.74 -19.04 -18.88
C GLU A 96 -6.41 -20.30 -18.32
N ARG A 97 -6.19 -21.44 -18.98
CA ARG A 97 -6.88 -22.70 -18.63
C ARG A 97 -6.51 -23.24 -17.25
N LEU A 98 -5.29 -22.97 -16.76
CA LEU A 98 -4.75 -23.61 -15.55
C LEU A 98 -3.89 -22.70 -14.64
N ALA A 99 -3.92 -21.37 -14.81
CA ALA A 99 -3.09 -20.40 -14.04
C ALA A 99 -1.60 -20.78 -13.89
N GLN A 100 -1.11 -21.75 -14.67
CA GLN A 100 0.22 -22.32 -14.53
C GLN A 100 1.27 -21.26 -14.84
N ARG A 101 1.01 -20.44 -15.85
CA ARG A 101 1.89 -19.33 -16.22
C ARG A 101 2.07 -18.34 -15.06
N LEU A 102 0.99 -18.02 -14.35
CA LEU A 102 1.03 -17.17 -13.17
C LEU A 102 1.91 -17.79 -12.08
N ALA A 103 1.72 -19.09 -11.79
CA ALA A 103 2.54 -19.79 -10.81
C ALA A 103 4.03 -19.77 -11.18
N GLU A 104 4.38 -20.11 -12.43
CA GLU A 104 5.75 -20.07 -12.96
C GLU A 104 6.39 -18.68 -12.82
N LEU A 105 5.63 -17.60 -12.99
CA LEU A 105 6.13 -16.23 -12.85
C LEU A 105 6.35 -15.78 -11.40
N THR A 106 5.82 -16.52 -10.41
CA THR A 106 5.91 -16.18 -8.98
C THR A 106 6.89 -17.06 -8.20
N ILE A 107 7.40 -18.14 -8.78
CA ILE A 107 8.39 -19.03 -8.15
C ILE A 107 9.80 -18.46 -8.35
N ALA A 108 10.50 -18.20 -7.25
CA ALA A 108 11.88 -17.68 -7.27
C ALA A 108 12.88 -18.68 -7.87
#